data_AF-A0A401GJK6-F1
#
_entry.id   AF-A0A401GJK6-F1
#
_cell.length_a   1.000
_cell.length_b   1.000
_cell.length_c   1.000
_cell.angle_alpha   90.00
_cell.angle_beta   90.00
_cell.angle_gamma   90.00
#
_symmetry.space_group_name_H-M   'P 1'
#
loop_
_entity.id
_entity.type
_entity.pdbx_description
1 polymer ?
#
loop_
_entity_poly.entity_id
_entity_poly.type
_entity_poly.pdbx_seq_one_letter_code
_entity_poly.pdbx_strand_id
1 'polypeptide(L)'
;MSDVRAEVTQVVRSRAGISTGPSHLPSLRTGYCILAFTVIVFFFGSYAIFFSAFSAPTGVTILDTLARDTHYKYFTILLVPTTVYFVIANWVGWQYYRNS
;
A
#
# COMPACT_ATOMS: atom_id res chain seq x y z
N MET A 1 52.14 -11.78 -13.69
CA MET A 1 51.06 -12.30 -14.56
C MET A 1 49.83 -12.79 -13.76
N SER A 2 50.01 -13.29 -12.53
CA SER A 2 48.92 -13.71 -11.63
C SER A 2 48.07 -12.56 -11.08
N ASP A 3 48.70 -11.43 -10.69
CA ASP A 3 48.00 -10.29 -10.10
C ASP A 3 47.02 -9.58 -11.05
N VAL A 4 47.42 -9.42 -12.31
CA VAL A 4 46.57 -8.78 -13.35
C VAL A 4 45.27 -9.58 -13.56
N ARG A 5 45.34 -10.91 -13.41
CA ARG A 5 44.16 -11.78 -13.53
C ARG A 5 43.21 -11.63 -12.34
N ALA A 6 43.74 -11.36 -11.15
CA ALA A 6 42.95 -11.12 -9.94
C ALA A 6 42.22 -9.76 -10.01
N GLU A 7 42.91 -8.72 -10.49
CA GLU A 7 42.34 -7.38 -10.66
C GLU A 7 41.23 -7.36 -11.73
N VAL A 8 41.45 -7.99 -12.88
CA VAL A 8 40.42 -8.09 -13.94
C VAL A 8 39.20 -8.87 -13.45
N THR A 9 39.40 -9.91 -12.63
CA THR A 9 38.28 -10.67 -12.05
C THR A 9 37.48 -9.84 -11.04
N GLN A 10 38.16 -9.01 -10.24
CA GLN A 10 37.52 -8.05 -9.33
C GLN A 10 36.74 -6.98 -10.08
N VAL A 11 37.30 -6.41 -11.15
CA VAL A 11 36.63 -5.38 -11.96
C VAL A 11 35.41 -5.94 -12.71
N VAL A 12 35.51 -7.17 -13.25
CA VAL A 12 34.36 -7.86 -13.87
C VAL A 12 33.27 -8.16 -12.82
N ARG A 13 33.65 -8.57 -11.60
CA ARG A 13 32.72 -8.79 -10.49
C ARG A 13 32.06 -7.48 -10.01
N SER A 14 32.80 -6.38 -9.98
CA SER A 14 32.30 -5.05 -9.63
C SER A 14 31.35 -4.50 -10.70
N ARG A 15 31.59 -4.80 -11.98
CA ARG A 15 30.72 -4.39 -13.10
C ARG A 15 29.48 -5.26 -13.26
N ALA A 16 29.50 -6.49 -12.76
CA ALA A 16 28.35 -7.40 -12.79
C ALA A 16 27.22 -6.98 -11.83
N GLY A 17 27.38 -5.91 -11.04
CA GLY A 17 26.28 -5.32 -10.26
C GLY A 17 25.65 -6.27 -9.24
N ILE A 18 26.32 -7.38 -8.90
CA ILE A 18 25.89 -8.27 -7.82
C ILE A 18 26.28 -7.59 -6.52
N SER A 19 25.46 -6.61 -6.13
CA SER A 19 25.43 -6.09 -4.78
C SER A 19 25.07 -7.24 -3.85
N THR A 20 26.07 -7.85 -3.22
CA THR A 20 25.86 -8.73 -2.05
C THR A 20 25.58 -7.90 -0.80
N GLY A 21 24.90 -6.76 -0.94
CA GLY A 21 24.33 -6.07 0.21
C GLY A 21 23.18 -6.91 0.77
N PRO A 22 22.94 -6.91 2.09
CA PRO A 22 21.78 -7.59 2.65
C PRO A 22 20.53 -7.07 1.92
N SER A 23 19.90 -7.93 1.14
CA SER A 23 18.61 -7.63 0.54
C SER A 23 17.65 -7.40 1.69
N HIS A 24 17.30 -6.14 1.94
CA HIS A 24 16.29 -5.76 2.91
C HIS A 24 14.92 -6.15 2.35
N LEU A 25 14.69 -7.46 2.26
CA LEU A 25 13.40 -8.02 1.94
C LEU A 25 12.48 -7.60 3.08
N PRO A 26 11.31 -7.01 2.78
CA PRO A 26 10.35 -6.67 3.81
C PRO A 26 10.07 -7.93 4.63
N SER A 27 10.11 -7.79 5.96
CA SER A 27 9.90 -8.94 6.84
C SER A 27 8.55 -9.58 6.55
N LEU A 28 8.45 -10.91 6.71
CA LEU A 28 7.18 -11.64 6.51
C LEU A 28 6.03 -11.01 7.33
N ARG A 29 6.34 -10.49 8.52
CA ARG A 29 5.40 -9.78 9.39
C ARG A 29 4.85 -8.51 8.74
N THR A 30 5.72 -7.72 8.10
CA THR A 30 5.31 -6.53 7.34
C THR A 30 4.35 -6.92 6.21
N GLY A 31 4.64 -8.00 5.50
CA GLY A 31 3.74 -8.54 4.46
C GLY A 31 2.36 -8.92 5.01
N TYR A 32 2.30 -9.64 6.13
CA TYR A 32 1.04 -9.99 6.79
C TYR A 32 0.27 -8.77 7.30
N CYS A 33 0.94 -7.77 7.86
CA CYS A 33 0.30 -6.54 8.30
C CYS A 33 -0.36 -5.79 7.14
N ILE A 34 0.32 -5.69 5.99
CA ILE A 34 -0.23 -5.05 4.79
C ILE A 34 -1.44 -5.84 4.29
N LEU A 35 -1.33 -7.16 4.15
CA LEU A 35 -2.45 -8.01 3.73
C LEU A 35 -3.65 -7.90 4.67
N ALA A 36 -3.43 -7.97 5.98
CA ALA A 36 -4.49 -7.83 6.97
C ALA A 36 -5.18 -6.46 6.86
N PHE A 37 -4.40 -5.39 6.72
CA PHE A 37 -4.93 -4.05 6.55
C PHE A 37 -5.74 -3.91 5.25
N THR A 38 -5.24 -4.41 4.13
CA THR A 38 -5.96 -4.40 2.85
C THR A 38 -7.28 -5.16 2.94
N VAL A 39 -7.29 -6.33 3.59
CA VAL A 39 -8.50 -7.12 3.81
C VAL A 39 -9.51 -6.33 4.66
N ILE A 40 -9.07 -5.74 5.78
CA ILE A 40 -9.94 -4.93 6.65
C ILE A 40 -10.54 -3.75 5.86
N VAL A 41 -9.71 -2.98 5.16
CA VAL A 41 -10.16 -1.82 4.37
C VAL A 41 -11.10 -2.24 3.24
N PHE A 42 -10.85 -3.38 2.59
CA PHE A 42 -11.72 -3.92 1.56
C PHE A 42 -13.10 -4.29 2.14
N PHE A 43 -13.15 -5.03 3.24
CA PHE A 43 -14.42 -5.41 3.87
C PHE A 43 -15.17 -4.18 4.42
N PHE A 44 -14.49 -3.26 5.11
CA PHE A 44 -15.11 -2.03 5.60
C PHE A 44 -15.58 -1.12 4.47
N GLY A 45 -14.78 -0.96 3.42
CA GLY A 45 -15.13 -0.17 2.24
C GLY A 45 -16.30 -0.76 1.47
N SER A 46 -16.28 -2.07 1.20
CA SER A 46 -17.39 -2.78 0.56
C SER A 46 -18.67 -2.72 1.39
N TYR A 47 -18.59 -2.86 2.72
CA TYR A 47 -19.74 -2.69 3.60
C TYR A 47 -20.29 -1.26 3.56
N ALA A 48 -19.41 -0.25 3.66
CA ALA A 48 -19.80 1.15 3.62
C ALA A 48 -20.42 1.57 2.28
N ILE A 49 -20.02 0.96 1.15
CA ILE A 49 -20.54 1.29 -0.18
C ILE A 49 -21.80 0.49 -0.53
N PHE A 50 -21.77 -0.83 -0.39
CA PHE A 50 -22.86 -1.72 -0.83
C PHE A 50 -23.93 -1.92 0.25
N PHE A 51 -23.51 -2.13 1.50
CA PHE A 51 -24.42 -2.52 2.57
C PHE A 51 -24.99 -1.33 3.37
N SER A 52 -24.37 -0.15 3.30
CA SER A 52 -24.92 1.09 3.88
C SER A 52 -26.32 1.41 3.35
N ALA A 53 -26.61 1.09 2.08
CA ALA A 53 -27.92 1.34 1.48
C ALA A 53 -29.01 0.32 1.89
N PHE A 54 -28.64 -0.84 2.46
CA PHE A 54 -29.55 -1.97 2.69
C PHE A 54 -29.65 -2.41 4.16
N SER A 55 -28.88 -1.83 5.08
CA SER A 55 -28.80 -2.32 6.46
C SER A 55 -29.78 -1.64 7.41
N ALA A 56 -30.63 -2.45 8.05
CA ALA A 56 -31.32 -2.09 9.28
C ALA A 56 -30.30 -1.85 10.42
N PRO A 57 -30.66 -1.09 11.49
CA PRO A 57 -29.76 -0.74 12.58
C PRO A 57 -29.07 -1.96 13.20
N THR A 58 -27.77 -2.09 13.00
CA THR A 58 -26.97 -3.23 13.52
C THR A 58 -26.58 -3.06 15.00
N GLY A 59 -26.98 -1.95 15.64
CA GLY A 59 -26.67 -1.65 17.05
C GLY A 59 -25.26 -1.12 17.30
N VAL A 60 -24.39 -1.13 16.29
CA VAL A 60 -23.05 -0.52 16.36
C VAL A 60 -23.17 0.97 16.02
N THR A 61 -22.94 1.84 17.01
CA THR A 61 -23.25 3.29 16.92
C THR A 61 -22.61 3.95 15.70
N ILE A 62 -21.36 3.61 15.38
CA ILE A 62 -20.63 4.19 14.24
C ILE A 62 -21.27 3.80 12.90
N LEU A 63 -21.65 2.52 12.74
CA LEU A 63 -22.26 2.02 11.51
C LEU A 63 -23.70 2.53 11.37
N ASP A 64 -24.43 2.63 12.49
CA ASP A 64 -25.83 3.09 12.50
C ASP A 64 -25.93 4.61 12.26
N THR A 65 -24.98 5.41 12.76
CA THR A 65 -24.85 6.83 12.41
C THR A 65 -24.56 7.01 10.92
N LEU A 66 -23.70 6.17 10.34
CA LEU A 66 -23.36 6.25 8.92
C LEU A 66 -24.54 5.82 8.01
N ALA A 67 -25.34 4.84 8.45
CA ALA A 67 -26.52 4.35 7.71
C ALA A 67 -27.70 5.34 7.74
N ARG A 68 -27.85 6.12 8.82
CA ARG A 68 -28.90 7.15 8.94
C ARG A 68 -28.55 8.46 8.26
N ASP A 69 -27.32 8.62 7.78
CA ASP A 69 -26.88 9.81 7.08
C ASP A 69 -27.37 9.80 5.62
N THR A 70 -28.56 10.37 5.42
CA THR A 70 -29.20 10.49 4.10
C THR A 70 -28.56 11.58 3.23
N HIS A 71 -27.76 12.48 3.83
CA HIS A 71 -27.23 13.65 3.13
C HIS A 71 -25.86 13.39 2.48
N TYR A 72 -25.03 12.53 3.09
CA TYR A 72 -23.67 12.24 2.63
C TYR A 72 -23.48 10.85 1.99
N LYS A 73 -24.58 10.15 1.64
CA LYS A 73 -24.56 8.80 1.03
C LYS A 73 -23.63 8.67 -0.18
N TYR A 74 -23.51 9.72 -1.00
CA TYR A 74 -22.63 9.73 -2.18
C TYR A 74 -21.23 10.28 -1.89
N PHE A 75 -21.05 11.00 -0.78
CA PHE A 75 -19.74 11.50 -0.36
C PHE A 75 -18.80 10.34 -0.08
N THR A 76 -19.27 9.25 0.55
CA THR A 76 -18.46 8.04 0.77
C THR A 76 -18.01 7.39 -0.54
N ILE A 77 -18.89 7.33 -1.54
CA ILE A 77 -18.57 6.79 -2.87
C ILE A 77 -17.51 7.64 -3.58
N LEU A 78 -17.54 8.97 -3.40
CA LEU A 78 -16.52 9.87 -3.93
C LEU A 78 -15.24 9.85 -3.10
N LEU A 79 -15.34 9.67 -1.78
CA LEU A 79 -14.20 9.71 -0.87
C LEU A 79 -13.25 8.54 -1.11
N VAL A 80 -13.75 7.35 -1.46
CA VAL A 80 -12.89 6.20 -1.77
C VAL A 80 -11.91 6.46 -2.93
N PRO A 81 -12.36 6.81 -4.16
CA PRO A 81 -11.44 7.09 -5.26
C PRO A 81 -10.55 8.31 -4.97
N THR A 82 -11.06 9.36 -4.31
CA THR A 82 -10.25 10.54 -3.99
C THR A 82 -9.12 10.21 -3.00
N THR A 83 -9.42 9.43 -1.96
CA THR A 83 -8.42 9.05 -0.94
C THR A 83 -7.39 8.08 -1.52
N VAL A 84 -7.83 7.10 -2.31
CA VAL A 84 -6.93 6.17 -3.01
C VAL A 84 -6.00 6.94 -3.95
N TYR A 85 -6.53 7.87 -4.74
CA TYR A 85 -5.74 8.68 -5.66
C TYR A 85 -4.71 9.55 -4.91
N PHE A 86 -5.11 10.17 -3.79
CA PHE A 86 -4.22 10.97 -2.96
C PHE A 86 -3.04 10.15 -2.40
N VAL A 87 -3.32 8.95 -1.88
CA VAL A 87 -2.27 8.06 -1.35
C VAL A 87 -1.30 7.62 -2.44
N ILE A 88 -1.82 7.24 -3.62
CA ILE A 88 -0.99 6.83 -4.77
C ILE A 88 -0.13 8.01 -5.25
N ALA A 89 -0.71 9.19 -5.42
CA ALA A 89 0.01 10.38 -5.84
C ALA A 89 1.10 10.78 -4.85
N ASN A 90 0.82 10.72 -3.54
CA ASN A 90 1.79 10.98 -2.48
C ASN A 90 2.93 9.96 -2.49
N TRP A 91 2.61 8.68 -2.66
CA TRP A 91 3.62 7.62 -2.79
C TRP A 91 4.52 7.85 -4.00
N VAL A 92 3.92 8.06 -5.17
CA VAL A 92 4.64 8.25 -6.44
C VAL A 92 5.50 9.51 -6.38
N GLY A 93 4.98 10.61 -5.82
CA GLY A 93 5.72 11.85 -5.60
C GLY A 93 6.97 11.64 -4.72
N TRP A 94 6.85 10.83 -3.66
CA TRP A 94 8.00 10.48 -2.82
C TRP A 94 9.05 9.65 -3.56
N GLN A 95 8.64 8.72 -4.43
CA GLN A 95 9.58 7.95 -5.26
C GLN A 95 10.36 8.84 -6.22
N TYR A 96 9.70 9.84 -6.82
CA TYR A 96 10.37 10.83 -7.66
C TYR A 96 11.34 11.69 -6.86
N TYR A 97 10.92 12.27 -5.72
CA TYR A 97 11.78 13.09 -4.86
C TYR A 97 13.07 12.36 -4.41
N ARG A 98 12.99 11.05 -4.17
CA ARG A 98 14.15 10.25 -3.73
C ARG A 98 15.07 9.78 -4.87
N ASN A 99 14.60 9.76 -6.11
CA ASN A 99 15.36 9.29 -7.29
C ASN A 99 15.71 10.42 -8.28
N SER A 100 15.35 11.66 -7.98
CA SER A 100 15.75 12.89 -8.69
C SER A 100 16.89 13.57 -7.97
#